data_AF-A0A1Y2WBE8-F1
#
_entry.id   AF-A0A1Y2WBE8-F1
#
_cell.length_a   1.000
_cell.length_b   1.000
_cell.length_c   1.000
_cell.angle_alpha   90.00
_cell.angle_beta   90.00
_cell.angle_gamma   90.00
#
_symmetry.space_group_name_H-M   'P 1'
#
loop_
_entity.id
_entity.type
_entity.pdbx_description
1 polymer ?
#
loop_
_entity_poly.entity_id
_entity_poly.type
_entity_poly.pdbx_seq_one_letter_code
_entity_poly.pdbx_strand_id
1 'polypeptide(L)'
;MEGIIKSFIRVQRQIDDFEPVCNSFLDLEASASALVDSSSITDADRKRILDFPEPEMQTANIAATTSLSKADLLRRASESPELLTQAEIDLLKNRYWLGLTFNESITRANAGMTPGPNSVEQHEEALARLAKVRQLLHEENEAQAIKNAAATSKNRAFVSIKKDEANLWKGGRTVGSCIYPSGSRT
;
A
#
# COMPACT_ATOMS: atom_id res chain seq x y z
N MET A 1 12.86 -0.66 -10.68
CA MET A 1 11.47 -0.40 -11.12
C MET A 1 10.72 -1.70 -11.41
N GLU A 2 11.24 -2.61 -12.24
CA GLU A 2 10.52 -3.84 -12.63
C GLU A 2 10.01 -4.68 -11.46
N GLY A 3 10.84 -4.92 -10.44
CA GLY A 3 10.44 -5.68 -9.26
C GLY A 3 9.26 -5.06 -8.50
N ILE A 4 9.11 -3.73 -8.57
CA ILE A 4 7.97 -3.01 -8.00
C ILE A 4 6.71 -3.26 -8.84
N ILE A 5 6.80 -3.14 -10.17
CA ILE A 5 5.65 -3.37 -11.06
C ILE A 5 5.21 -4.83 -11.04
N LYS A 6 6.13 -5.79 -11.03
CA LYS A 6 5.82 -7.23 -10.88
C LYS A 6 5.09 -7.54 -9.57
N SER A 7 5.23 -6.69 -8.57
CA SER A 7 4.54 -6.81 -7.29
C SER A 7 3.15 -6.20 -7.23
N PHE A 8 2.71 -5.50 -8.29
CA PHE A 8 1.36 -4.96 -8.36
C PHE A 8 0.35 -6.09 -8.31
N ILE A 9 -0.72 -5.91 -7.53
CA ILE A 9 -1.76 -6.93 -7.37
C ILE A 9 -2.41 -7.25 -8.71
N ARG A 10 -2.57 -6.26 -9.60
CA ARG A 10 -3.06 -6.49 -10.97
C ARG A 10 -2.19 -7.47 -11.75
N VAL A 11 -0.87 -7.37 -11.61
CA VAL A 11 0.09 -8.27 -12.27
C VAL A 11 0.09 -9.63 -11.59
N GLN A 12 0.10 -9.68 -10.26
CA GLN A 12 0.08 -10.94 -9.51
C GLN A 12 -1.19 -11.76 -9.76
N ARG A 13 -2.34 -11.10 -9.98
CA ARG A 13 -3.63 -11.73 -10.31
C ARG A 13 -3.85 -11.95 -11.81
N GLN A 14 -2.86 -11.67 -12.66
CA GLN A 14 -2.94 -11.82 -14.12
C GLN A 14 -4.09 -11.00 -14.74
N ILE A 15 -4.39 -9.83 -14.15
CA ILE A 15 -5.37 -8.87 -14.69
C ILE A 15 -4.70 -8.00 -15.76
N ASP A 16 -3.46 -7.59 -15.53
CA ASP A 16 -2.61 -6.96 -16.54
C ASP A 16 -1.30 -7.73 -16.66
N ASP A 17 -0.74 -7.71 -17.87
CA ASP A 17 0.62 -8.17 -18.11
C ASP A 17 1.64 -7.15 -17.59
N PHE A 18 2.82 -7.66 -17.20
CA PHE A 18 3.91 -6.83 -16.70
C PHE A 18 4.41 -5.82 -17.76
N GLU A 19 4.63 -6.26 -19.00
CA GLU A 19 5.26 -5.44 -20.04
C GLU A 19 4.43 -4.19 -20.40
N PRO A 20 3.11 -4.28 -20.65
CA PRO A 20 2.29 -3.10 -20.90
C PRO A 20 2.29 -2.10 -19.74
N VAL A 21 2.26 -2.58 -18.49
CA VAL A 21 2.28 -1.72 -17.30
C VAL A 21 3.64 -1.01 -17.16
N CYS A 22 4.74 -1.73 -17.44
CA CYS A 22 6.08 -1.18 -17.42
C CYS A 22 6.27 -0.08 -18.47
N ASN A 23 5.84 -0.33 -19.71
CA ASN A 23 5.92 0.66 -20.78
C ASN A 23 5.07 1.90 -20.49
N SER A 24 3.83 1.70 -20.03
CA SER A 24 2.94 2.80 -19.64
C SER A 24 3.57 3.67 -18.53
N PHE A 25 4.27 3.05 -17.57
CA PHE A 25 4.98 3.78 -16.53
C PHE A 25 6.09 4.65 -17.11
N LEU A 26 6.92 4.11 -18.01
CA LEU A 26 8.04 4.83 -18.61
C LEU A 26 7.56 6.01 -19.47
N ASP A 27 6.50 5.82 -20.24
CA ASP A 27 5.89 6.87 -21.07
C ASP A 27 5.34 8.01 -20.22
N LEU A 28 4.65 7.68 -19.13
CA LEU A 28 4.13 8.67 -18.18
C LEU A 28 5.24 9.37 -17.41
N GLU A 29 6.32 8.67 -17.06
CA GLU A 29 7.47 9.27 -16.39
C GLU A 29 8.21 10.27 -17.29
N ALA A 30 8.38 9.93 -18.57
CA ALA A 30 8.94 10.84 -19.56
C ALA A 30 8.03 12.07 -19.75
N SER A 31 6.71 11.85 -19.86
CA SER A 31 5.72 12.92 -20.01
C SER A 31 5.68 13.86 -18.80
N ALA A 32 5.71 13.30 -17.59
CA ALA A 32 5.77 14.05 -16.34
C ALA A 32 7.04 14.91 -16.23
N SER A 33 8.18 14.37 -16.68
CA SER A 33 9.47 15.08 -16.67
C SER A 33 9.51 16.23 -17.69
N ALA A 34 8.76 16.09 -18.78
CA ALA A 34 8.68 17.08 -19.85
C ALA A 34 7.65 18.19 -19.59
N LEU A 35 6.92 18.17 -18.46
CA LEU A 35 5.81 19.10 -18.15
C LEU A 35 4.75 19.17 -19.26
N VAL A 36 4.59 18.09 -20.04
CA VAL A 36 3.62 18.03 -21.13
C VAL A 36 2.22 17.82 -20.56
N ASP A 37 1.23 18.50 -21.14
CA ASP A 37 -0.17 18.46 -20.70
C ASP A 37 -0.65 17.02 -20.44
N SER A 38 -1.18 16.79 -19.24
CA SER A 38 -1.72 15.52 -18.72
C SER A 38 -3.00 15.02 -19.43
N SER A 39 -3.34 15.62 -20.57
CA SER A 39 -4.53 15.31 -21.37
C SER A 39 -4.49 13.94 -22.07
N SER A 40 -3.32 13.30 -22.12
CA SER A 40 -3.15 11.94 -22.67
C SER A 40 -3.34 10.82 -21.63
N ILE A 41 -3.48 11.15 -20.34
CA ILE A 41 -3.61 10.14 -19.28
C ILE A 41 -4.99 9.50 -19.36
N THR A 42 -5.02 8.22 -19.71
CA THR A 42 -6.26 7.45 -19.75
C THR A 42 -6.63 6.92 -18.36
N ASP A 43 -7.92 6.68 -18.13
CA ASP A 43 -8.38 5.97 -16.92
C ASP A 43 -7.78 4.56 -16.80
N ALA A 44 -7.45 3.92 -17.93
CA ALA A 44 -6.78 2.63 -17.93
C ALA A 44 -5.36 2.74 -17.37
N ASP A 45 -4.58 3.73 -17.79
CA ASP A 45 -3.23 3.96 -17.29
C ASP A 45 -3.25 4.36 -15.83
N ARG A 46 -4.21 5.20 -15.44
CA ARG A 46 -4.45 5.52 -14.04
C ARG A 46 -4.62 4.27 -13.19
N LYS A 47 -5.54 3.37 -13.56
CA LYS A 47 -5.78 2.12 -12.81
C LYS A 47 -4.54 1.24 -12.72
N ARG A 48 -3.82 1.07 -13.83
CA ARG A 48 -2.61 0.24 -13.91
C ARG A 48 -1.49 0.77 -13.00
N ILE A 49 -1.17 2.05 -13.11
CA ILE A 49 -0.05 2.66 -12.37
C ILE A 49 -0.38 2.84 -10.88
N LEU A 50 -1.64 3.14 -10.57
CA LEU A 50 -2.10 3.19 -9.18
C LEU A 50 -2.30 1.80 -8.56
N ASP A 51 -2.23 0.73 -9.34
CA ASP A 51 -2.50 -0.65 -8.93
C ASP A 51 -3.89 -0.76 -8.26
N PHE A 52 -4.93 -0.26 -8.94
CA PHE A 52 -6.32 -0.29 -8.46
C PHE A 52 -7.12 -1.43 -9.10
N PRO A 53 -8.11 -2.02 -8.41
CA PRO A 53 -9.01 -3.00 -9.02
C PRO A 53 -9.83 -2.41 -10.18
N GLU A 54 -10.48 -3.28 -10.96
CA GLU A 54 -11.45 -2.84 -11.95
C GLU A 54 -12.59 -2.03 -11.29
N PRO A 55 -13.22 -1.07 -11.99
CA PRO A 55 -14.21 -0.15 -11.38
C PRO A 55 -15.38 -0.85 -10.68
N GLU A 56 -15.86 -1.95 -11.26
CA GLU A 56 -16.93 -2.77 -10.66
C GLU A 56 -16.47 -3.40 -9.34
N MET A 57 -15.25 -3.95 -9.32
CA MET A 57 -14.66 -4.54 -8.12
C MET A 57 -14.30 -3.47 -7.08
N GLN A 58 -13.81 -2.30 -7.50
CA GLN A 58 -13.54 -1.18 -6.59
C GLN A 58 -14.82 -0.76 -5.88
N THR A 59 -15.90 -0.55 -6.64
CA THR A 59 -17.21 -0.17 -6.10
C THR A 59 -17.75 -1.23 -5.16
N ALA A 60 -17.69 -2.51 -5.55
CA ALA A 60 -18.13 -3.62 -4.71
C ALA A 60 -17.32 -3.70 -3.40
N ASN A 61 -16.00 -3.54 -3.46
CA ASN A 61 -15.12 -3.60 -2.30
C ASN A 61 -15.37 -2.43 -1.32
N ILE A 62 -15.60 -1.22 -1.84
CA ILE A 62 -15.98 -0.06 -1.03
C ILE A 62 -17.33 -0.33 -0.35
N ALA A 63 -18.36 -0.74 -1.09
CA ALA A 63 -19.70 -1.02 -0.56
C ALA A 63 -19.72 -2.16 0.47
N ALA A 64 -18.85 -3.16 0.31
CA ALA A 64 -18.69 -4.24 1.27
C ALA A 64 -18.02 -3.80 2.58
N THR A 65 -17.26 -2.70 2.55
CA THR A 65 -16.46 -2.23 3.70
C THR A 65 -17.14 -1.09 4.45
N THR A 66 -17.81 -0.19 3.74
CA THR A 66 -18.38 1.03 4.31
C THR A 66 -19.66 1.43 3.57
N SER A 67 -20.53 2.15 4.26
CA SER A 67 -21.73 2.76 3.68
C SER A 67 -21.46 4.13 3.06
N LEU A 68 -20.24 4.65 3.19
CA LEU A 68 -19.84 5.94 2.64
C LEU A 68 -19.63 5.88 1.13
N SER A 69 -19.83 7.02 0.47
CA SER A 69 -19.34 7.21 -0.90
C SER A 69 -17.81 7.18 -0.92
N LYS A 70 -17.21 6.89 -2.09
CA LYS A 70 -15.75 6.96 -2.27
C LYS A 70 -15.21 8.33 -1.86
N ALA A 71 -15.85 9.41 -2.33
CA ALA A 71 -15.44 10.77 -2.04
C ALA A 71 -15.49 11.09 -0.53
N ASP A 72 -16.55 10.65 0.17
CA ASP A 72 -16.68 10.84 1.61
C ASP A 72 -15.66 10.03 2.41
N LEU A 73 -15.39 8.79 1.98
CA LEU A 73 -14.35 7.96 2.56
C LEU A 73 -12.97 8.61 2.41
N LEU A 74 -12.65 9.12 1.21
CA LEU A 74 -11.39 9.80 0.94
C LEU A 74 -11.23 11.07 1.76
N ARG A 75 -12.28 11.91 1.81
CA ARG A 75 -12.30 13.12 2.63
C ARG A 75 -12.12 12.81 4.12
N ARG A 76 -12.85 11.83 4.65
CA ARG A 76 -12.69 11.40 6.05
C ARG A 76 -11.27 10.91 6.32
N ALA A 77 -10.72 10.13 5.42
CA ALA A 77 -9.36 9.60 5.55
C ALA A 77 -8.28 10.68 5.43
N SER A 78 -8.51 11.76 4.67
CA SER A 78 -7.57 12.87 4.58
C SER A 78 -7.66 13.80 5.80
N GLU A 79 -8.86 14.13 6.27
CA GLU A 79 -9.11 15.13 7.31
C GLU A 79 -9.08 14.56 8.74
N SER A 80 -9.62 13.36 8.96
CA SER A 80 -9.80 12.76 10.29
C SER A 80 -9.53 11.25 10.27
N PRO A 81 -8.29 10.82 9.93
CA PRO A 81 -7.95 9.42 9.73
C PRO A 81 -8.11 8.53 10.99
N GLU A 82 -8.13 9.13 12.18
CA GLU A 82 -8.39 8.45 13.44
C GLU A 82 -9.81 7.89 13.55
N LEU A 83 -10.77 8.48 12.82
CA LEU A 83 -12.17 8.04 12.77
C LEU A 83 -12.40 6.84 11.84
N LEU A 84 -11.39 6.44 11.06
CA LEU A 84 -11.50 5.29 10.17
C LEU A 84 -11.60 3.99 10.98
N THR A 85 -12.51 3.12 10.58
CA THR A 85 -12.55 1.74 11.08
C THR A 85 -11.32 0.96 10.59
N GLN A 86 -11.02 -0.17 11.23
CA GLN A 86 -9.90 -1.00 10.79
C GLN A 86 -10.09 -1.53 9.37
N ALA A 87 -11.33 -1.90 9.00
CA ALA A 87 -11.65 -2.37 7.66
C ALA A 87 -11.46 -1.28 6.59
N GLU A 88 -11.88 -0.03 6.86
CA GLU A 88 -11.64 1.11 5.96
C GLU A 88 -10.15 1.44 5.82
N ILE A 89 -9.39 1.34 6.91
CA ILE A 89 -7.93 1.49 6.88
C ILE A 89 -7.31 0.42 5.99
N ASP A 90 -7.68 -0.85 6.16
CA ASP A 90 -7.14 -1.94 5.38
C ASP A 90 -7.53 -1.81 3.91
N LEU A 91 -8.76 -1.39 3.60
CA LEU A 91 -9.20 -1.10 2.23
C LEU A 91 -8.32 -0.02 1.57
N LEU A 92 -8.14 1.15 2.22
CA LEU A 92 -7.38 2.26 1.65
C LEU A 92 -5.88 1.95 1.57
N LYS A 93 -5.29 1.37 2.62
CA LYS A 93 -3.87 0.95 2.65
C LYS A 93 -3.58 -0.08 1.55
N ASN A 94 -4.53 -0.98 1.29
CA ASN A 94 -4.42 -1.96 0.22
C ASN A 94 -4.94 -1.46 -1.12
N ARG A 95 -5.15 -0.14 -1.30
CA ARG A 95 -5.54 0.46 -2.59
C ARG A 95 -6.81 -0.17 -3.16
N TYR A 96 -7.81 -0.34 -2.30
CA TYR A 96 -9.12 -0.94 -2.59
C TYR A 96 -9.13 -2.44 -2.90
N TRP A 97 -7.99 -3.13 -2.81
CA TRP A 97 -7.94 -4.58 -2.89
C TRP A 97 -8.43 -5.22 -1.60
N LEU A 98 -9.41 -6.12 -1.71
CA LEU A 98 -9.83 -7.03 -0.65
C LEU A 98 -9.31 -8.44 -0.90
N GLY A 99 -9.24 -9.22 0.18
CA GLY A 99 -8.85 -10.63 0.14
C GLY A 99 -7.42 -10.86 -0.36
N LEU A 100 -6.48 -9.99 0.01
CA LEU A 100 -5.08 -10.21 -0.31
C LEU A 100 -4.57 -11.46 0.38
N THR A 101 -3.98 -12.37 -0.40
CA THR A 101 -3.32 -13.55 0.14
C THR A 101 -2.04 -13.15 0.86
N PHE A 102 -1.56 -14.05 1.73
CA PHE A 102 -0.26 -13.87 2.39
C PHE A 102 0.86 -13.73 1.36
N ASN A 103 0.85 -14.56 0.30
CA ASN A 103 1.86 -14.50 -0.75
C ASN A 103 1.84 -13.16 -1.51
N GLU A 104 0.65 -12.66 -1.87
CA GLU A 104 0.52 -11.35 -2.51
C GLU A 104 1.08 -10.21 -1.64
N SER A 105 0.79 -10.28 -0.34
CA SER A 105 1.26 -9.30 0.63
C SER A 105 2.78 -9.34 0.80
N ILE A 106 3.38 -10.54 0.85
CA ILE A 106 4.83 -10.73 0.95
C ILE A 106 5.55 -10.29 -0.31
N THR A 107 5.07 -10.66 -1.50
CA THR A 107 5.63 -10.21 -2.79
C THR A 107 5.65 -8.69 -2.87
N ARG A 108 4.58 -8.03 -2.44
CA ARG A 108 4.49 -6.57 -2.39
C ARG A 108 5.44 -5.96 -1.37
N ALA A 109 5.57 -6.54 -0.18
CA ALA A 109 6.47 -6.05 0.86
C ALA A 109 7.95 -6.20 0.47
N ASN A 110 8.29 -7.24 -0.28
CA ASN A 110 9.65 -7.54 -0.72
C ASN A 110 9.98 -6.97 -2.10
N ALA A 111 9.07 -6.21 -2.70
CA ALA A 111 9.22 -5.68 -4.04
C ALA A 111 10.45 -4.77 -4.12
N GLY A 112 11.48 -5.16 -4.87
CA GLY A 112 12.72 -4.37 -4.98
C GLY A 112 13.76 -4.64 -3.90
N MET A 113 13.53 -5.58 -2.97
CA MET A 113 14.53 -6.08 -2.02
C MET A 113 15.41 -7.16 -2.67
N THR A 114 15.99 -6.88 -3.84
CA THR A 114 16.94 -7.80 -4.49
C THR A 114 18.29 -7.74 -3.77
N PRO A 115 18.91 -8.87 -3.38
CA PRO A 115 20.21 -8.86 -2.72
C PRO A 115 21.27 -8.22 -3.62
N GLY A 116 21.90 -7.14 -3.16
CA GLY A 116 22.97 -6.48 -3.88
C GLY A 116 23.49 -5.23 -3.16
N PRO A 117 24.73 -4.80 -3.45
CA PRO A 117 25.23 -3.51 -3.00
C PRO A 117 24.36 -2.42 -3.62
N ASN A 118 23.85 -1.50 -2.81
CA ASN A 118 22.93 -0.42 -3.17
C ASN A 118 21.45 -0.81 -3.43
N SER A 119 21.04 -2.01 -3.01
CA SER A 119 19.67 -2.50 -3.24
C SER A 119 18.58 -1.66 -2.54
N VAL A 120 18.88 -1.12 -1.36
CA VAL A 120 17.95 -0.27 -0.60
C VAL A 120 17.80 1.08 -1.30
N GLU A 121 18.90 1.71 -1.68
CA GLU A 121 18.91 3.01 -2.34
C GLU A 121 18.22 2.95 -3.71
N GLN A 122 18.48 1.90 -4.50
CA GLN A 122 17.79 1.67 -5.77
C GLN A 122 16.29 1.43 -5.59
N HIS A 123 15.90 0.75 -4.51
CA HIS A 123 14.51 0.55 -4.18
C HIS A 123 13.80 1.85 -3.79
N GLU A 124 14.43 2.66 -2.93
CA GLU A 124 13.92 3.97 -2.53
C GLU A 124 13.80 4.93 -3.71
N GLU A 125 14.81 4.96 -4.59
CA GLU A 125 14.77 5.75 -5.82
C GLU A 125 13.62 5.31 -6.73
N ALA A 126 13.45 4.01 -6.92
CA ALA A 126 12.37 3.48 -7.74
C ALA A 126 10.98 3.79 -7.15
N LEU A 127 10.82 3.74 -5.82
CA LEU A 127 9.60 4.17 -5.14
C LEU A 127 9.35 5.68 -5.29
N ALA A 128 10.40 6.50 -5.20
CA ALA A 128 10.29 7.95 -5.37
C ALA A 128 9.87 8.32 -6.80
N ARG A 129 10.45 7.66 -7.82
CA ARG A 129 10.05 7.78 -9.23
C ARG A 129 8.58 7.42 -9.42
N LEU A 130 8.16 6.28 -8.87
CA LEU A 130 6.77 5.84 -8.93
C LEU A 130 5.83 6.82 -8.20
N ALA A 131 6.23 7.35 -7.04
CA ALA A 131 5.43 8.31 -6.29
C ALA A 131 5.18 9.60 -7.09
N LYS A 132 6.19 10.11 -7.80
CA LYS A 132 6.05 11.30 -8.67
C LYS A 132 5.00 11.08 -9.76
N VAL A 133 5.07 9.95 -10.48
CA VAL A 133 4.09 9.62 -11.53
C VAL A 133 2.69 9.47 -10.92
N ARG A 134 2.56 8.75 -9.80
CA ARG A 134 1.26 8.54 -9.13
C ARG A 134 0.61 9.83 -8.65
N GLN A 135 1.39 10.83 -8.25
CA GLN A 135 0.87 12.12 -7.79
C GLN A 135 0.02 12.81 -8.87
N LEU A 136 0.37 12.63 -10.15
CA LEU A 136 -0.37 13.20 -11.28
C LEU A 136 -1.70 12.47 -11.55
N LEU A 137 -1.85 11.25 -11.04
CA LEU A 137 -2.96 10.35 -11.34
C LEU A 137 -4.02 10.32 -10.23
N HIS A 138 -3.69 10.84 -9.05
CA HIS A 138 -4.58 10.77 -7.90
C HIS A 138 -5.72 11.77 -8.01
N GLU A 139 -6.92 11.30 -7.65
CA GLU A 139 -8.06 12.18 -7.42
C GLU A 139 -7.84 13.05 -6.18
N GLU A 140 -8.70 14.05 -5.98
CA GLU A 140 -8.70 14.89 -4.79
C GLU A 140 -8.73 14.02 -3.52
N ASN A 141 -7.86 14.35 -2.55
CA ASN A 141 -7.69 13.64 -1.29
C ASN A 141 -7.22 12.18 -1.38
N GLU A 142 -7.16 11.54 -2.56
CA GLU A 142 -6.88 10.10 -2.70
C GLU A 142 -5.46 9.72 -2.23
N ALA A 143 -4.45 10.48 -2.67
CA ALA A 143 -3.07 10.26 -2.26
C ALA A 143 -2.90 10.41 -0.74
N GLN A 144 -3.49 11.47 -0.17
CA GLN A 144 -3.39 11.78 1.24
C GLN A 144 -4.15 10.77 2.10
N ALA A 145 -5.35 10.37 1.69
CA ALA A 145 -6.17 9.35 2.34
C ALA A 145 -5.43 8.00 2.44
N ILE A 146 -4.83 7.53 1.34
CA ILE A 146 -4.06 6.28 1.31
C ILE A 146 -2.85 6.38 2.24
N LYS A 147 -2.11 7.50 2.19
CA LYS A 147 -0.95 7.75 3.05
C LYS A 147 -1.35 7.76 4.54
N ASN A 148 -2.42 8.47 4.87
CA ASN A 148 -2.95 8.56 6.23
C ASN A 148 -3.43 7.19 6.73
N ALA A 149 -4.18 6.44 5.93
CA ALA A 149 -4.62 5.09 6.28
C ALA A 149 -3.43 4.17 6.57
N ALA A 150 -2.38 4.20 5.74
CA ALA A 150 -1.16 3.43 5.97
C ALA A 150 -0.45 3.84 7.27
N ALA A 151 -0.37 5.15 7.57
CA ALA A 151 0.21 5.65 8.82
C ALA A 151 -0.62 5.24 10.05
N THR A 152 -1.95 5.38 10.00
CA THR A 152 -2.86 4.97 11.08
C THR A 152 -2.78 3.47 11.32
N SER A 153 -2.71 2.65 10.27
CA SER A 153 -2.50 1.21 10.40
C SER A 153 -1.22 0.87 11.17
N LYS A 154 -0.11 1.55 10.86
CA LYS A 154 1.16 1.38 11.59
C LYS A 154 0.99 1.79 13.05
N ASN A 155 0.44 2.96 13.31
CA ASN A 155 0.24 3.46 14.66
C ASN A 155 -0.62 2.51 15.50
N ARG A 156 -1.72 1.98 14.96
CA ARG A 156 -2.58 1.01 15.66
C ARG A 156 -1.88 -0.32 15.92
N ALA A 157 -1.07 -0.81 14.98
CA ALA A 157 -0.30 -2.03 15.17
C ALA A 157 0.76 -1.88 16.29
N PHE A 158 1.42 -0.72 16.37
CA PHE A 158 2.45 -0.47 17.39
C PHE A 158 1.85 -0.15 18.78
N VAL A 159 0.70 0.52 18.86
CA VAL A 159 0.00 0.80 20.14
C VAL A 159 -0.58 -0.49 20.77
N SER A 160 -0.77 -1.56 19.98
CA SER A 160 -1.15 -2.88 20.49
C SER A 160 -0.09 -3.52 21.39
N ILE A 161 1.19 -3.11 21.32
CA ILE A 161 2.21 -3.53 22.29
C ILE A 161 2.17 -2.48 23.41
N LYS A 162 1.29 -2.69 24.39
CA LYS A 162 1.29 -1.83 25.59
C LYS A 162 2.70 -1.84 26.19
N LYS A 163 3.18 -0.69 26.65
CA LYS A 163 4.46 -0.57 27.37
C LYS A 163 4.59 -1.61 28.50
N ASP A 164 3.48 -1.99 29.10
CA ASP A 164 3.41 -2.99 30.16
C ASP A 164 3.71 -4.40 29.64
N GLU A 165 3.32 -4.73 28.41
CA GLU A 165 3.64 -6.00 27.75
C GLU A 165 5.08 -6.02 27.25
N ALA A 166 5.63 -4.90 26.77
CA ALA A 166 7.04 -4.82 26.34
C ALA A 166 8.02 -5.19 27.47
N ASN A 167 7.68 -4.90 28.73
CA ASN A 167 8.49 -5.29 29.90
C ASN A 167 8.42 -6.79 30.24
N LEU A 168 7.41 -7.51 29.72
CA LEU A 168 7.29 -8.97 29.85
C LEU A 168 8.14 -9.72 28.81
N TRP A 169 8.54 -9.05 27.72
CA TRP A 169 9.42 -9.61 26.71
C TRP A 169 10.87 -9.61 27.21
N LYS A 170 11.29 -10.70 27.85
CA LYS A 170 12.69 -10.96 28.16
C LYS A 170 13.33 -11.75 27.02
N GLY A 171 14.33 -11.17 26.37
CA GLY A 171 15.10 -11.84 25.33
C GLY A 171 15.92 -13.00 25.90
N GLY A 172 15.43 -14.23 25.77
CA GLY A 172 16.18 -15.45 26.00
C GLY A 172 16.89 -15.93 24.73
N ARG A 173 18.03 -16.61 24.86
CA ARG A 173 18.84 -17.16 23.74
C ARG A 173 18.24 -18.41 23.08
N THR A 174 17.03 -18.83 23.44
CA THR A 174 16.36 -19.98 22.84
C THR A 174 15.30 -19.49 21.86
N VAL A 175 15.44 -19.90 20.60
CA VAL A 175 14.44 -19.72 19.54
C VAL A 175 13.04 -20.09 20.05
N GLY A 176 12.15 -19.09 20.10
CA GLY A 176 10.78 -19.20 20.63
C GLY A 176 10.57 -18.31 21.85
N SER A 177 10.32 -17.02 21.62
CA SER A 177 9.94 -16.08 22.67
C SER A 177 8.51 -16.35 23.13
N CYS A 178 8.34 -17.05 24.26
CA CYS A 178 7.06 -17.24 24.92
C CYS A 178 6.80 -16.13 25.95
N ILE A 179 5.58 -15.60 26.00
CA ILE A 179 5.11 -14.73 27.10
C ILE A 179 5.07 -15.59 28.36
N TYR A 180 5.84 -15.23 29.39
CA TYR A 180 5.70 -15.85 30.70
C TYR A 180 4.56 -15.16 31.45
N PRO A 181 3.51 -15.89 31.88
CA PRO A 181 2.53 -15.31 32.78
C PRO A 181 3.22 -14.95 34.09
N SER A 182 2.99 -13.72 34.55
CA SER A 182 3.55 -13.21 35.81
C SER A 182 3.02 -14.04 36.98
N GLY A 183 3.81 -15.03 37.43
CA GLY A 183 3.45 -15.86 38.58
C GLY A 183 4.27 -17.13 38.80
N SER A 184 4.95 -17.67 37.79
CA SER A 184 5.73 -18.91 37.98
C SER A 184 7.17 -18.63 38.45
N ARG A 185 7.32 -18.32 39.73
CA ARG A 185 8.57 -18.60 40.48
C ARG A 185 8.36 -19.92 41.24
N THR A 186 9.00 -20.97 40.77
CA THR A 186 9.63 -22.02 41.60
C THR A 186 10.81 -22.56 40.81
#